data_AF-A0A1Y3BF62-F1
#
_entry.id   AF-A0A1Y3BF62-F1
#
_cell.length_a   1.000
_cell.length_b   1.000
_cell.length_c   1.000
_cell.angle_alpha   90.00
_cell.angle_beta   90.00
_cell.angle_gamma   90.00
#
_symmetry.space_group_name_H-M   'P 1'
#
loop_
_entity.id
_entity.type
_entity.pdbx_description
1 polymer ?
#
loop_
_entity_poly.entity_id
_entity_poly.type
_entity_poly.pdbx_seq_one_letter_code
_entity_poly.pdbx_strand_id
1 'polypeptide(L)'
;MSLPGIGAKVADCICLMSLDFTDSVPIDTHVLQLTAKLYADENPSFKMTKSSLTPKKYLEIGNFYRQKFRLHAGWAQTVLFCSDLRQISQDKVKNKNPD
;
A
#
# COMPACT_ATOMS: atom_id res chain seq x y z
N MET A 1 17.81 6.13 8.96
CA MET A 1 16.71 6.69 9.78
C MET A 1 17.24 6.84 11.20
N SER A 2 17.18 8.04 11.76
CA SER A 2 17.84 8.39 13.03
C SER A 2 16.86 8.79 14.15
N LEU A 3 15.60 9.05 13.81
CA LEU A 3 14.58 9.51 14.76
C LEU A 3 13.88 8.30 15.41
N PRO A 4 13.80 8.23 16.76
CA PRO A 4 13.11 7.16 17.47
C PRO A 4 11.64 7.04 17.03
N GLY A 5 11.18 5.81 16.77
CA GLY A 5 9.80 5.53 16.35
C GLY A 5 9.50 5.77 14.86
N ILE A 6 10.45 6.29 14.08
CA ILE A 6 10.27 6.56 12.65
C ILE A 6 10.97 5.50 11.80
N GLY A 7 10.21 4.48 11.40
CA GLY A 7 10.61 3.49 10.38
C GLY A 7 10.24 3.92 8.96
N ALA A 8 10.56 3.08 7.97
CA ALA A 8 10.36 3.37 6.55
C ALA A 8 8.93 3.82 6.21
N LYS A 9 7.94 3.06 6.67
CA LYS A 9 6.52 3.39 6.47
C LYS A 9 6.15 4.76 7.02
N VAL A 10 6.58 5.07 8.24
CA VAL A 10 6.27 6.34 8.89
C VAL A 10 6.97 7.49 8.19
N ALA A 11 8.24 7.31 7.80
CA ALA A 11 8.98 8.29 7.02
C ALA A 11 8.28 8.59 5.69
N ASP A 12 7.85 7.57 4.95
CA ASP A 12 7.13 7.76 3.69
C ASP A 12 5.77 8.45 3.90
N CYS A 13 5.05 8.16 4.99
CA CYS A 13 3.84 8.90 5.33
C CYS A 13 4.11 10.39 5.49
N ILE A 14 5.19 10.77 6.19
CA ILE A 14 5.58 12.17 6.39
C ILE A 14 5.96 12.82 5.05
N CYS A 15 6.75 12.12 4.23
CA CYS A 15 7.16 12.58 2.91
C CYS A 15 5.95 12.88 2.01
N LEU A 16 5.01 11.93 1.94
CA LEU A 16 3.83 12.03 1.08
C LEU A 16 2.84 13.10 1.53
N MET A 17 2.54 13.16 2.83
CA MET A 17 1.43 13.98 3.34
C MET A 17 1.86 15.36 3.83
N SER A 18 3.16 15.64 3.98
CA SER A 18 3.62 16.88 4.62
C SER A 18 4.86 17.52 3.99
N LEU A 19 5.55 16.86 3.06
CA LEU A 19 6.79 17.37 2.45
C LEU A 19 6.75 17.38 0.91
N ASP A 20 5.55 17.31 0.32
CA ASP A 20 5.32 17.39 -1.13
C ASP A 20 6.00 16.29 -1.99
N PHE A 21 6.45 15.20 -1.39
CA PHE A 21 6.97 14.04 -2.13
C PHE A 21 5.82 13.14 -2.60
N THR A 22 5.13 13.54 -3.66
CA THR A 22 3.93 12.85 -4.16
C THR A 22 4.20 11.43 -4.71
N ASP A 23 5.47 11.09 -4.95
CA ASP A 23 5.95 9.77 -5.38
C ASP A 23 6.42 8.87 -4.21
N SER A 24 6.38 9.37 -2.97
CA SER A 24 6.61 8.56 -1.77
C SER A 24 5.42 7.64 -1.52
N VAL A 25 5.68 6.35 -1.28
CA VAL A 25 4.65 5.31 -1.19
C VAL A 25 4.75 4.62 0.17
N PRO A 26 3.91 4.99 1.14
CA PRO A 26 3.89 4.32 2.44
C PRO A 26 3.34 2.90 2.29
N ILE A 27 4.13 1.90 2.69
CA ILE A 27 3.73 0.48 2.56
C ILE A 27 3.62 -0.14 3.95
N ASP A 28 2.42 -0.57 4.32
CA ASP A 28 2.18 -1.41 5.49
C ASP A 28 1.66 -2.79 5.07
N THR A 29 1.24 -3.59 6.05
CA THR A 29 0.70 -4.93 5.80
C THR A 29 -0.60 -4.91 5.01
N HIS A 30 -1.44 -3.88 5.16
CA HIS A 30 -2.64 -3.72 4.36
C HIS A 30 -2.29 -3.40 2.91
N VAL A 31 -1.40 -2.44 2.66
CA VAL A 31 -0.95 -2.07 1.31
C VAL A 31 -0.28 -3.26 0.61
N LEU A 32 0.47 -4.08 1.36
CA LEU A 32 1.02 -5.35 0.84
C LEU A 32 -0.08 -6.29 0.33
N GLN A 33 -1.12 -6.52 1.15
CA GLN A 33 -2.25 -7.39 0.79
C GLN A 33 -3.05 -6.82 -0.39
N LEU A 34 -3.32 -5.52 -0.37
CA LEU A 34 -3.99 -4.79 -1.45
C LEU A 34 -3.23 -4.91 -2.77
N THR A 35 -1.91 -4.74 -2.73
CA THR A 35 -1.05 -4.86 -3.91
C THR A 35 -1.08 -6.27 -4.48
N ALA A 36 -1.03 -7.30 -3.61
CA ALA A 36 -1.18 -8.68 -4.04
C ALA A 36 -2.55 -8.95 -4.67
N LYS A 37 -3.64 -8.43 -4.07
CA LYS A 37 -5.01 -8.56 -4.59
C LYS A 37 -5.18 -7.93 -5.97
N LEU A 38 -4.59 -6.76 -6.21
CA LEU A 38 -4.82 -5.98 -7.43
C LEU A 38 -3.82 -6.28 -8.55
N TYR A 39 -2.58 -6.64 -8.21
CA TYR A 39 -1.47 -6.64 -9.17
C TYR A 39 -0.70 -7.95 -9.24
N ALA A 40 -1.16 -9.03 -8.59
CA ALA A 40 -0.51 -10.35 -8.68
C ALA A 40 -0.50 -10.94 -10.09
N ASP A 41 -1.43 -10.55 -10.97
CA ASP A 41 -1.47 -11.00 -12.35
C ASP A 41 -0.50 -10.20 -13.24
N GLU A 42 -0.28 -8.92 -12.92
CA GLU A 42 0.72 -8.07 -13.60
C GLU A 42 2.15 -8.41 -13.17
N ASN A 43 2.34 -8.71 -11.88
CA ASN A 43 3.62 -9.10 -11.33
C ASN A 43 3.46 -10.31 -10.39
N PRO A 44 3.81 -11.53 -10.88
CA PRO A 44 3.71 -12.76 -10.11
C PRO A 44 4.50 -12.75 -8.80
N SER A 45 5.50 -11.87 -8.63
CA SER A 45 6.24 -11.73 -7.39
C SER A 45 5.37 -11.27 -6.21
N PHE A 46 4.21 -10.67 -6.49
CA PHE A 46 3.23 -10.24 -5.49
C PHE A 46 2.26 -11.33 -5.07
N LYS A 47 2.24 -12.51 -5.74
CA LYS A 47 1.41 -13.64 -5.31
C LYS A 47 1.77 -14.05 -3.88
N MET A 48 0.80 -13.95 -2.97
CA MET A 48 1.00 -14.16 -1.54
C MET A 48 1.10 -15.65 -1.20
N THR A 49 2.31 -16.14 -1.01
CA THR A 49 2.58 -17.38 -0.24
C THR A 49 3.06 -16.97 1.15
N LYS A 50 2.14 -16.60 2.06
CA LYS A 50 2.43 -16.27 3.48
C LYS A 50 3.54 -15.22 3.73
N SER A 51 3.72 -14.24 2.84
CA SER A 51 4.86 -13.32 2.93
C SER A 51 4.62 -12.20 3.96
N SER A 52 5.51 -12.09 4.95
CA SER A 52 5.63 -10.90 5.80
C SER A 52 6.21 -9.72 4.99
N LEU A 53 5.95 -8.49 5.43
CA LEU A 53 6.52 -7.29 4.81
C LEU A 53 8.02 -7.19 5.15
N THR A 54 8.87 -7.64 4.22
CA THR A 54 10.33 -7.52 4.35
C THR A 54 10.82 -6.21 3.72
N PRO A 55 12.02 -5.70 4.09
CA PRO A 55 12.60 -4.52 3.46
C PRO A 55 12.72 -4.64 1.93
N LYS A 56 13.06 -5.82 1.43
CA LYS A 56 13.13 -6.09 -0.02
C LYS A 56 11.76 -5.93 -0.68
N LYS A 57 10.71 -6.51 -0.08
CA LYS A 57 9.33 -6.44 -0.59
C LYS A 57 8.81 -5.00 -0.55
N TYR A 58 9.16 -4.26 0.50
CA TYR A 58 8.84 -2.84 0.63
C TYR A 58 9.40 -2.03 -0.55
N LEU A 59 10.69 -2.19 -0.85
CA LEU A 59 11.32 -1.50 -1.98
C LEU A 59 10.74 -1.92 -3.33
N GLU A 60 10.50 -3.22 -3.51
CA GLU A 60 9.91 -3.77 -4.73
C GLU A 60 8.53 -3.18 -5.03
N ILE A 61 7.64 -3.16 -4.03
CA ILE A 61 6.31 -2.57 -4.15
C ILE A 61 6.42 -1.06 -4.40
N GLY A 62 7.24 -0.34 -3.64
CA GLY A 62 7.40 1.11 -3.82
C GLY A 62 7.86 1.45 -5.25
N ASN A 63 8.82 0.70 -5.78
CA ASN A 63 9.31 0.89 -7.14
C ASN A 63 8.25 0.54 -8.19
N PHE A 64 7.46 -0.51 -7.97
CA PHE A 64 6.35 -0.85 -8.85
C PHE A 64 5.32 0.30 -8.95
N TYR A 65 4.90 0.87 -7.82
CA TYR A 65 3.97 2.01 -7.82
C TYR A 65 4.58 3.24 -8.50
N ARG A 66 5.86 3.55 -8.26
CA ARG A 66 6.57 4.66 -8.94
C ARG A 66 6.71 4.43 -10.44
N GLN A 67 6.93 3.20 -10.88
CA GLN A 67 6.98 2.87 -12.30
C GLN A 67 5.61 3.03 -12.96
N LYS A 68 4.54 2.57 -12.30
CA LYS A 68 3.18 2.56 -12.83
C LYS A 68 2.51 3.94 -12.83
N PHE A 69 2.65 4.69 -11.74
CA PHE A 69 1.93 5.94 -11.49
C PHE A 69 2.84 7.19 -11.50
N ARG A 70 4.16 7.00 -11.65
CA ARG A 70 5.14 8.08 -11.78
C ARG A 70 5.09 9.00 -10.57
N LEU A 71 5.07 10.32 -10.80
CA LEU A 71 5.07 11.33 -9.75
C LEU A 71 3.86 11.25 -8.82
N HIS A 72 2.79 10.55 -9.20
CA HIS A 72 1.56 10.45 -8.40
C HIS A 72 1.44 9.11 -7.66
N ALA A 73 2.53 8.36 -7.52
CA ALA A 73 2.51 7.02 -6.92
C ALA A 73 1.92 6.98 -5.50
N GLY A 74 2.28 7.93 -4.63
CA GLY A 74 1.72 8.00 -3.29
C GLY A 74 0.24 8.37 -3.27
N TRP A 75 -0.18 9.27 -4.17
CA TRP A 75 -1.59 9.65 -4.31
C TRP A 75 -2.44 8.49 -4.83
N ALA A 76 -1.96 7.78 -5.85
CA ALA A 76 -2.62 6.58 -6.36
C ALA A 76 -2.74 5.51 -5.28
N GLN A 77 -1.67 5.26 -4.52
CA GLN A 77 -1.71 4.34 -3.37
C GLN A 77 -2.77 4.78 -2.34
N THR A 78 -2.88 6.07 -2.03
CA THR A 78 -3.88 6.61 -1.10
C THR A 78 -5.31 6.36 -1.59
N VAL A 79 -5.58 6.62 -2.88
CA VAL A 79 -6.90 6.38 -3.49
C VAL A 79 -7.28 4.90 -3.43
N LEU A 80 -6.35 4.01 -3.80
CA LEU A 80 -6.56 2.55 -3.77
C LEU A 80 -6.83 2.06 -2.34
N PHE A 81 -6.03 2.52 -1.37
CA PHE A 81 -6.19 2.20 0.05
C PHE A 81 -7.57 2.63 0.57
N CYS A 82 -7.98 3.88 0.32
CA CYS A 82 -9.29 4.37 0.74
C CYS A 82 -10.44 3.59 0.06
N SER A 83 -10.25 3.16 -1.19
CA SER A 83 -11.25 2.34 -1.89
C SER A 83 -11.41 0.96 -1.25
N ASP A 84 -10.31 0.29 -0.89
CA ASP A 84 -10.36 -1.03 -0.26
C ASP A 84 -10.98 -0.97 1.15
N LEU A 85 -10.66 0.06 1.95
CA LEU A 85 -11.31 0.29 3.25
C LEU A 85 -12.84 0.44 3.14
N ARG A 86 -13.32 1.09 2.08
CA ARG A 86 -14.76 1.20 1.83
C ARG A 86 -15.36 -0.15 1.48
N GLN A 87 -14.72 -0.94 0.61
CA GLN A 87 -15.19 -2.29 0.25
C GLN A 87 -15.30 -3.19 1.49
N ILE A 88 -14.24 -3.26 2.31
CA ILE A 88 -14.24 -4.05 3.55
C ILE A 88 -15.38 -3.64 4.48
N SER A 89 -15.65 -2.34 4.58
CA SER A 89 -16.75 -1.82 5.41
C SER A 89 -18.12 -2.29 4.89
N GLN A 90 -18.34 -2.25 3.56
CA GLN A 90 -19.60 -2.69 2.94
C GLN A 90 -19.80 -4.21 3.06
N ASP A 91 -18.76 -5.01 2.86
CA ASP A 91 -18.83 -6.47 2.97
C ASP A 91 -19.17 -6.92 4.40
N LYS A 92 -18.65 -6.21 5.41
CA LYS A 92 -19.02 -6.44 6.81
C LYS A 92 -20.49 -6.15 7.10
N VAL A 93 -21.07 -5.13 6.48
CA VAL A 93 -22.49 -4.79 6.65
C VAL A 93 -23.37 -5.87 6.02
N LYS A 94 -23.07 -6.28 4.79
CA LYS A 94 -23.79 -7.36 4.09
C LYS A 94 -23.74 -8.69 4.86
N ASN A 95 -22.57 -9.06 5.40
CA ASN A 95 -22.44 -10.31 6.14
C ASN A 95 -23.17 -10.31 7.50
N LYS A 96 -23.51 -9.14 8.06
CA LYS A 96 -24.30 -9.03 9.30
C LYS A 96 -25.80 -9.08 9.05
N ASN A 97 -26.24 -8.63 7.88
CA ASN A 97 -27.62 -8.72 7.42
C ASN A 97 -27.65 -9.53 6.11
N PRO A 98 -27.45 -10.86 6.18
CA PRO A 98 -27.73 -11.70 5.03
C PRO A 98 -29.25 -11.62 4.78
N ASP A 99 -29.63 -11.18 3.58
CA ASP A 99 -31.02 -11.18 3.12
C ASP A 99 -31.67 -12.57 3.25
#